data_AF-A0A7J2NN72-F1
#
_entry.id   AF-A0A7J2NN72-F1
#
_cell.length_a   1.000
_cell.length_b   1.000
_cell.length_c   1.000
_cell.angle_alpha   90.00
_cell.angle_beta   90.00
_cell.angle_gamma   90.00
#
_symmetry.space_group_name_H-M   'P 1'
#
loop_
_entity.id
_entity.type
_entity.pdbx_description
1 polymer ?
#
loop_
_entity_poly.entity_id
_entity_poly.type
_entity_poly.pdbx_seq_one_letter_code
_entity_poly.pdbx_strand_id
1 'polypeptide(L)'
;MHKTAREKKMQTTTNNHLMQPTITVDQLPLRYEDFKPLLSNNKVTLKILATNKGKTLRNPVTVNVPNTTKKGDLDVTNYIIESLAPTYPSLIPFAINNQTVFKLATHLRRHKTSSKGTLKVYTYCLSRFIDWIEKTPDKLIADCTTPEGDVNPQAIRNLSENIDDYIGELKATGSSPGTINVHISAVKAFLKANRINIPQILKPQIRIMYHDRSPTPDELNNLLTYADLREKVIITMLALGGFRVGTLCKLEYRHVKHDLEQNIQPIHLHVEAQIVKAKTCDYDTFIGAEATKFLKEYLNLRKRGSPSGKIPPETIIDTTPLIRTKSHREPKPLTRDQLSRVIRRLYTKAGLIPSTPQKRYSIRPHSLRKYFKTQLTALGTPREYIEYMMGHKISTYHDVKMNGIEYLRNIYAASHLSIKPRTQIDRASMLKEMIRSLGYNPDKILVKEALVEPHRTICERPITPKENEVKLLSNALKEMMKKELLNTMTPKETQTVYEPLETHI
;
A
#
# COMPACT_ATOMS: atom_id res chain seq x y z
N MET A 1 4.94 34.52 37.97
CA MET A 1 5.32 35.59 37.01
C MET A 1 6.26 35.01 35.97
N HIS A 2 6.04 35.35 34.69
CA HIS A 2 6.84 35.11 33.47
C HIS A 2 6.07 34.38 32.36
N LYS A 3 5.26 35.17 31.63
CA LYS A 3 4.88 34.93 30.24
C LYS A 3 5.91 35.62 29.35
N THR A 4 6.60 34.89 28.49
CA THR A 4 7.48 35.48 27.47
C THR A 4 6.74 35.50 26.14
N ALA A 5 6.21 36.66 25.78
CA ALA A 5 5.73 36.97 24.44
C ALA A 5 6.94 37.07 23.49
N ARG A 6 6.86 36.42 22.33
CA ARG A 6 7.87 36.50 21.27
C ARG A 6 7.20 37.12 20.04
N GLU A 7 7.23 38.44 19.97
CA GLU A 7 6.81 39.21 18.79
C GLU A 7 7.77 38.97 17.63
N LYS A 8 7.25 38.49 16.49
CA LYS A 8 7.96 38.44 15.20
C LYS A 8 7.86 39.82 14.55
N LYS A 9 8.99 40.53 14.38
CA LYS A 9 9.08 41.75 13.56
C LYS A 9 8.84 41.43 12.07
N MET A 10 7.69 41.84 11.54
CA MET A 10 7.51 42.07 10.10
C MET A 10 8.23 43.37 9.75
N GLN A 11 9.30 43.31 8.95
CA GLN A 11 9.95 44.49 8.41
C GLN A 11 9.20 44.93 7.15
N THR A 12 8.38 45.98 7.28
CA THR A 12 7.86 46.78 6.16
C THR A 12 8.87 47.88 5.86
N THR A 13 9.58 47.78 4.74
CA THR A 13 10.44 48.87 4.24
C THR A 13 9.60 49.76 3.34
N THR A 14 9.34 50.99 3.78
CA THR A 14 8.57 52.00 3.04
C THR A 14 9.53 52.82 2.18
N ASN A 15 9.46 52.69 0.85
CA ASN A 15 10.02 53.66 -0.09
C ASN A 15 8.99 53.96 -1.18
N ASN A 16 8.66 55.24 -1.31
CA ASN A 16 7.63 55.80 -2.18
C ASN A 16 8.01 55.72 -3.66
N HIS A 17 7.62 54.63 -4.33
CA HIS A 17 7.34 54.60 -5.78
C HIS A 17 6.60 53.31 -6.16
N LEU A 18 5.25 53.29 -6.17
CA LEU A 18 4.40 52.20 -6.71
C LEU A 18 4.88 50.74 -6.49
N MET A 19 5.51 50.45 -5.35
CA MET A 19 6.04 49.11 -5.05
C MET A 19 4.96 48.29 -4.34
N GLN A 20 4.51 47.24 -5.00
CA GLN A 20 3.60 46.25 -4.43
C GLN A 20 4.21 45.68 -3.12
N PRO A 21 3.45 45.62 -2.00
CA PRO A 21 3.97 45.10 -0.75
C PRO A 21 4.43 43.65 -0.94
N THR A 22 5.74 43.42 -0.79
CA THR A 22 6.34 42.09 -0.92
C THR A 22 6.44 41.44 0.46
N ILE A 23 5.74 40.32 0.64
CA ILE A 23 5.71 39.58 1.90
C ILE A 23 6.54 38.32 1.73
N THR A 24 7.52 38.16 2.61
CA THR A 24 8.35 36.96 2.64
C THR A 24 7.64 35.86 3.42
N VAL A 25 7.45 34.70 2.78
CA VAL A 25 6.77 33.54 3.36
C VAL A 25 7.80 32.48 3.70
N ASP A 26 8.15 32.41 4.99
CA ASP A 26 9.03 31.41 5.59
C ASP A 26 8.26 30.23 6.22
N GLN A 27 6.97 30.41 6.48
CA GLN A 27 6.09 29.42 7.11
C GLN A 27 4.75 29.31 6.36
N LEU A 28 4.28 28.06 6.19
CA LEU A 28 3.00 27.72 5.57
C LEU A 28 2.17 26.87 6.54
N PRO A 29 0.83 26.97 6.52
CA PRO A 29 0.00 27.79 5.63
C PRO A 29 -0.05 29.27 6.03
N LEU A 30 -0.33 30.14 5.06
CA LEU A 30 -0.62 31.55 5.28
C LEU A 30 -1.89 31.68 6.13
N ARG A 31 -1.83 32.47 7.21
CA ARG A 31 -2.99 32.75 8.07
C ARG A 31 -3.79 33.89 7.49
N TYR A 32 -5.12 33.80 7.54
CA TYR A 32 -5.96 34.83 6.95
C TYR A 32 -5.88 36.15 7.72
N GLU A 33 -5.81 36.07 9.04
CA GLU A 33 -5.74 37.23 9.93
C GLU A 33 -4.52 38.10 9.63
N ASP A 34 -3.37 37.47 9.36
CA ASP A 34 -2.10 38.15 9.08
C ASP A 34 -2.11 38.87 7.71
N PHE A 35 -2.93 38.41 6.76
CA PHE A 35 -2.97 38.92 5.39
C PHE A 35 -4.20 39.79 5.08
N LYS A 36 -5.26 39.73 5.89
CA LYS A 36 -6.49 40.53 5.75
C LYS A 36 -6.24 42.04 5.53
N PRO A 37 -5.38 42.74 6.30
CA PRO A 37 -5.14 44.17 6.08
C PRO A 37 -4.42 44.48 4.77
N LEU A 38 -3.65 43.53 4.24
CA LEU A 38 -2.83 43.68 3.03
C LEU A 38 -3.60 43.34 1.76
N LEU A 39 -4.58 42.42 1.85
CA LEU A 39 -5.47 42.01 0.75
C LEU A 39 -6.52 43.07 0.39
N SER A 40 -6.74 44.07 1.23
CA SER A 40 -7.81 45.06 1.07
C SER A 40 -7.39 46.27 0.21
N ASN A 41 -6.09 46.60 0.16
CA ASN A 41 -5.61 47.89 -0.36
C ASN A 41 -4.60 47.79 -1.51
N ASN A 42 -3.99 46.63 -1.82
CA ASN A 42 -2.97 46.53 -2.88
C ASN A 42 -2.80 45.11 -3.45
N LYS A 43 -2.26 45.01 -4.68
CA LYS A 43 -1.71 43.75 -5.22
C LYS A 43 -0.56 43.29 -4.32
N VAL A 44 -0.74 42.19 -3.61
CA VAL A 44 0.28 41.63 -2.69
C VAL A 44 1.17 40.66 -3.44
N THR A 45 2.47 40.82 -3.29
CA THR A 45 3.47 39.90 -3.85
C THR A 45 4.00 39.00 -2.74
N LEU A 46 3.88 37.69 -2.87
CA LEU A 46 4.46 36.71 -1.94
C LEU A 46 5.80 36.22 -2.48
N LYS A 47 6.84 36.32 -1.66
CA LYS A 47 8.13 35.67 -1.89
C LYS A 47 8.22 34.40 -1.05
N ILE A 48 7.99 33.26 -1.67
CA ILE A 48 7.96 31.94 -1.03
C ILE A 48 9.39 31.44 -0.89
N LEU A 49 9.84 31.24 0.36
CA LEU A 49 11.19 30.76 0.67
C LEU A 49 11.23 29.30 1.10
N ALA A 50 10.12 28.76 1.59
CA ALA A 50 10.10 27.43 2.18
C ALA A 50 8.84 26.64 1.81
N THR A 51 8.98 25.32 1.88
CA THR A 51 7.88 24.36 1.76
C THR A 51 7.12 24.23 3.08
N ASN A 52 5.93 23.64 3.03
CA ASN A 52 5.12 23.33 4.22
C ASN A 52 5.76 22.32 5.20
N LYS A 53 6.92 21.75 4.84
CA LYS A 53 7.73 20.88 5.71
C LYS A 53 8.95 21.60 6.31
N GLY A 54 9.01 22.91 6.18
CA GLY A 54 10.13 23.73 6.69
C GLY A 54 11.42 23.60 5.88
N LYS A 55 11.40 22.94 4.71
CA LYS A 55 12.56 22.91 3.81
C LYS A 55 12.62 24.17 2.98
N THR A 56 13.77 24.83 2.98
CA THR A 56 14.07 25.99 2.14
C THR A 56 14.10 25.60 0.66
N LEU A 57 13.55 26.47 -0.18
CA LEU A 57 13.60 26.35 -1.63
C LEU A 57 14.97 26.81 -2.12
N ARG A 58 15.55 26.09 -3.10
CA ARG A 58 16.81 26.50 -3.73
C ARG A 58 16.65 27.85 -4.43
N ASN A 59 15.56 28.00 -5.17
CA ASN A 59 15.19 29.24 -5.84
C ASN A 59 13.89 29.74 -5.22
N PRO A 60 13.91 30.87 -4.50
CA PRO A 60 12.70 31.55 -4.05
C PRO A 60 11.74 31.81 -5.21
N VAL A 61 10.44 31.69 -4.95
CA VAL A 61 9.41 31.93 -5.96
C VAL A 61 8.57 33.12 -5.56
N THR A 62 8.43 34.07 -6.47
CA THR A 62 7.64 35.27 -6.27
C THR A 62 6.31 35.13 -7.00
N VAL A 63 5.20 35.43 -6.32
CA VAL A 63 3.86 35.34 -6.90
C VAL A 63 3.01 36.53 -6.52
N ASN A 64 2.16 36.98 -7.43
CA ASN A 64 1.17 38.00 -7.13
C ASN A 64 -0.11 37.30 -6.71
N VAL A 65 -0.54 37.51 -5.47
CA VAL A 65 -1.79 36.92 -4.98
C VAL A 65 -2.94 37.64 -5.72
N PRO A 66 -3.95 36.91 -6.22
CA PRO A 66 -5.12 37.52 -6.79
C PRO A 66 -5.69 38.53 -5.79
N ASN A 67 -6.08 39.72 -6.27
CA ASN A 67 -6.66 40.74 -5.41
C ASN A 67 -8.02 40.25 -4.90
N THR A 68 -8.03 39.63 -3.72
CA THR A 68 -9.23 38.98 -3.16
C THR A 68 -9.31 39.20 -1.66
N THR A 69 -10.48 39.67 -1.23
CA THR A 69 -10.84 39.83 0.18
C THR A 69 -11.43 38.54 0.77
N LYS A 70 -11.50 37.44 -0.01
CA LYS A 70 -12.19 36.22 0.40
C LYS A 70 -11.23 35.21 1.03
N LYS A 71 -11.53 34.78 2.25
CA LYS A 71 -10.82 33.68 2.95
C LYS A 71 -10.69 32.40 2.11
N GLY A 72 -11.69 32.10 1.29
CA GLY A 72 -11.69 30.93 0.41
C GLY A 72 -10.61 30.96 -0.68
N ASP A 73 -10.24 32.14 -1.19
CA ASP A 73 -9.23 32.24 -2.25
C ASP A 73 -7.82 32.17 -1.66
N LEU A 74 -7.63 32.64 -0.42
CA LEU A 74 -6.40 32.41 0.34
C LEU A 74 -6.22 30.91 0.66
N ASP A 75 -7.29 30.18 1.01
CA ASP A 75 -7.23 28.73 1.20
C ASP A 75 -6.82 27.99 -0.09
N VAL A 76 -7.31 28.43 -1.25
CA VAL A 76 -6.89 27.87 -2.55
C VAL A 76 -5.42 28.21 -2.84
N THR A 77 -4.98 29.44 -2.55
CA THR A 77 -3.58 29.85 -2.68
C THR A 77 -2.67 28.97 -1.82
N ASN A 78 -3.02 28.77 -0.55
CA ASN A 78 -2.33 27.83 0.35
C ASN A 78 -2.30 26.43 -0.25
N TYR A 79 -3.44 25.93 -0.73
CA TYR A 79 -3.53 24.62 -1.35
C TYR A 79 -2.60 24.47 -2.57
N ILE A 80 -2.47 25.49 -3.41
CA ILE A 80 -1.55 25.51 -4.56
C ILE A 80 -0.09 25.47 -4.08
N ILE A 81 0.30 26.38 -3.19
CA ILE A 81 1.67 26.49 -2.71
C ILE A 81 2.11 25.19 -2.02
N GLU A 82 1.28 24.66 -1.12
CA GLU A 82 1.57 23.40 -0.43
C GLU A 82 1.65 22.19 -1.37
N SER A 83 0.95 22.23 -2.51
CA SER A 83 0.95 21.15 -3.49
C SER A 83 2.18 21.19 -4.41
N LEU A 84 2.62 22.38 -4.81
CA LEU A 84 3.65 22.57 -5.82
C LEU A 84 5.03 22.84 -5.24
N ALA A 85 5.16 23.60 -4.15
CA ALA A 85 6.45 23.97 -3.57
C ALA A 85 7.41 22.79 -3.33
N PRO A 86 6.96 21.59 -2.89
CA PRO A 86 7.87 20.47 -2.65
C PRO A 86 8.47 19.82 -3.91
N THR A 87 7.94 20.06 -5.12
CA THR A 87 8.37 19.35 -6.33
C THR A 87 8.50 20.26 -7.55
N TYR A 88 7.53 21.15 -7.77
CA TYR A 88 7.48 22.06 -8.91
C TYR A 88 7.25 23.50 -8.44
N PRO A 89 8.17 24.09 -7.64
CA PRO A 89 8.00 25.46 -7.14
C PRO A 89 7.85 26.47 -8.27
N SER A 90 8.51 26.26 -9.43
CA SER A 90 8.40 27.11 -10.61
C SER A 90 7.00 27.15 -11.25
N LEU A 91 6.12 26.19 -10.95
CA LEU A 91 4.74 26.17 -11.47
C LEU A 91 3.76 26.91 -10.54
N ILE A 92 4.19 27.42 -9.40
CA ILE A 92 3.34 28.20 -8.49
C ILE A 92 2.81 29.48 -9.19
N PRO A 93 3.65 30.29 -9.88
CA PRO A 93 3.17 31.45 -10.61
C PRO A 93 2.23 31.07 -11.75
N PHE A 94 2.53 29.99 -12.47
CA PHE A 94 1.64 29.47 -13.51
C PHE A 94 0.23 29.16 -12.98
N ALA A 95 0.11 28.57 -11.78
CA ALA A 95 -1.17 28.21 -11.21
C ALA A 95 -1.93 29.38 -10.55
N ILE A 96 -1.21 30.38 -10.03
CA ILE A 96 -1.81 31.51 -9.31
C ILE A 96 -2.11 32.69 -10.23
N ASN A 97 -1.21 33.02 -11.15
CA ASN A 97 -1.35 34.21 -12.01
C ASN A 97 -2.37 34.00 -13.14
N ASN A 98 -2.62 32.74 -13.56
CA ASN A 98 -3.62 32.43 -14.58
C ASN A 98 -4.97 32.12 -13.92
N GLN A 99 -6.00 32.92 -14.21
CA GLN A 99 -7.31 32.82 -13.56
C GLN A 99 -7.99 31.48 -13.86
N THR A 100 -7.80 30.94 -15.06
CA THR A 100 -8.38 29.66 -15.49
C THR A 100 -7.76 28.46 -14.78
N VAL A 101 -6.45 28.52 -14.47
CA VAL A 101 -5.76 27.49 -13.69
C VAL A 101 -6.11 27.59 -12.22
N PHE A 102 -6.28 28.81 -11.70
CA PHE A 102 -6.78 29.04 -10.35
C PHE A 102 -8.21 28.49 -10.16
N LYS A 103 -9.08 28.61 -11.17
CA LYS A 103 -10.41 27.97 -11.20
C LYS A 103 -10.31 26.44 -11.13
N LEU A 104 -9.36 25.81 -11.84
CA LEU A 104 -9.09 24.37 -11.70
C LEU A 104 -8.68 24.00 -10.28
N ALA A 105 -7.73 24.72 -9.67
CA ALA A 105 -7.32 24.47 -8.30
C ALA A 105 -8.48 24.62 -7.31
N THR A 106 -9.32 25.63 -7.53
CA THR A 106 -10.55 25.88 -6.78
C THR A 106 -11.54 24.73 -6.91
N HIS A 107 -11.78 24.23 -8.13
CA HIS A 107 -12.66 23.07 -8.37
C HIS A 107 -12.17 21.83 -7.62
N LEU A 108 -10.85 21.54 -7.69
CA LEU A 108 -10.26 20.41 -6.99
C LEU A 108 -10.31 20.55 -5.46
N ARG A 109 -10.24 21.79 -4.95
CA ARG A 109 -10.27 22.10 -3.52
C ARG A 109 -11.69 22.06 -2.94
N ARG A 110 -12.70 22.47 -3.71
CA ARG A 110 -14.09 22.58 -3.24
C ARG A 110 -14.94 21.34 -3.50
N HIS A 111 -14.74 20.67 -4.65
CA HIS A 111 -15.68 19.63 -5.13
C HIS A 111 -15.05 18.24 -5.27
N LYS A 112 -13.77 18.08 -4.90
CA LYS A 112 -13.04 16.80 -4.95
C LYS A 112 -12.35 16.53 -3.62
N THR A 113 -11.51 15.50 -3.57
CA THR A 113 -10.84 15.07 -2.34
C THR A 113 -9.76 16.04 -1.83
N SER A 114 -9.55 17.20 -2.48
CA SER A 114 -8.53 18.19 -2.13
C SER A 114 -7.12 17.61 -2.01
N SER A 115 -6.82 16.63 -2.88
CA SER A 115 -5.53 15.92 -2.85
C SER A 115 -4.43 16.79 -3.44
N LYS A 116 -3.48 17.20 -2.59
CA LYS A 116 -2.28 17.95 -3.01
C LYS A 116 -1.53 17.28 -4.17
N GLY A 117 -1.48 15.95 -4.15
CA GLY A 117 -0.86 15.16 -5.22
C GLY A 117 -1.62 15.23 -6.55
N THR A 118 -2.94 15.36 -6.53
CA THR A 118 -3.75 15.50 -7.75
C THR A 118 -3.53 16.86 -8.39
N LEU A 119 -3.60 17.94 -7.60
CA LEU A 119 -3.30 19.28 -8.11
C LEU A 119 -1.89 19.33 -8.69
N LYS A 120 -0.89 18.81 -7.97
CA LYS A 120 0.50 18.76 -8.45
C LYS A 120 0.64 18.10 -9.83
N VAL A 121 0.04 16.92 -10.00
CA VAL A 121 0.10 16.18 -11.27
C VAL A 121 -0.66 16.92 -12.36
N TYR A 122 -1.83 17.47 -12.05
CA TYR A 122 -2.66 18.16 -13.04
C TYR A 122 -2.01 19.46 -13.52
N THR A 123 -1.44 20.25 -12.61
CA THR A 123 -0.71 21.48 -12.98
C THR A 123 0.50 21.15 -13.86
N TYR A 124 1.27 20.10 -13.53
CA TYR A 124 2.40 19.66 -14.36
C TYR A 124 1.96 19.20 -15.76
N CYS A 125 0.94 18.34 -15.85
CA CYS A 125 0.45 17.87 -17.14
C CYS A 125 -0.17 19.01 -17.97
N LEU A 126 -0.87 19.93 -17.30
CA LEU A 126 -1.47 21.10 -17.95
C LEU A 126 -0.40 22.05 -18.47
N SER A 127 0.65 22.35 -17.68
CA SER A 127 1.73 23.24 -18.15
C SER A 127 2.37 22.67 -19.40
N ARG A 128 2.63 21.36 -19.46
CA ARG A 128 3.18 20.69 -20.66
C ARG A 128 2.28 20.75 -21.89
N PHE A 129 0.96 20.75 -21.71
CA PHE A 129 0.01 20.91 -22.82
C PHE A 129 -0.03 22.36 -23.30
N ILE A 130 -0.04 23.30 -22.35
CA ILE A 130 -0.05 24.74 -22.63
C ILE A 130 1.25 25.20 -23.30
N ASP A 131 2.40 24.65 -22.88
CA ASP A 131 3.68 24.89 -23.54
C ASP A 131 3.69 24.37 -24.98
N TRP A 132 3.07 23.21 -25.25
CA TRP A 132 3.00 22.62 -26.58
C TRP A 132 2.07 23.37 -27.54
N ILE A 133 0.94 23.88 -27.05
CA ILE A 133 0.00 24.67 -27.86
C ILE A 133 0.44 26.13 -28.02
N GLU A 134 1.50 26.55 -27.32
CA GLU A 134 2.10 27.89 -27.36
C GLU A 134 1.11 29.03 -27.07
N LYS A 135 0.18 28.80 -26.13
CA LYS A 135 -0.80 29.81 -25.69
C LYS A 135 -0.71 30.03 -24.18
N THR A 136 -1.33 31.09 -23.68
CA THR A 136 -1.60 31.20 -22.24
C THR A 136 -2.87 30.41 -21.89
N PRO A 137 -2.99 29.86 -20.66
CA PRO A 137 -4.21 29.16 -20.23
C PRO A 137 -5.46 30.03 -20.35
N ASP A 138 -5.34 31.32 -20.02
CA ASP A 138 -6.45 32.26 -20.07
C ASP A 138 -6.88 32.57 -21.52
N LYS A 139 -5.91 32.73 -22.45
CA LYS A 139 -6.21 32.89 -23.88
C LYS A 139 -6.85 31.64 -24.48
N LEU A 140 -6.38 30.44 -24.11
CA LEU A 140 -6.96 29.19 -24.60
C LEU A 140 -8.45 29.06 -24.27
N ILE A 141 -8.84 29.43 -23.05
CA ILE A 141 -10.24 29.43 -22.64
C ILE A 141 -11.02 30.56 -23.31
N ALA A 142 -10.43 31.75 -23.44
CA ALA A 142 -11.05 32.88 -24.12
C ALA A 142 -11.36 32.57 -25.59
N ASP A 143 -10.45 31.89 -26.31
CA ASP A 143 -10.66 31.45 -27.70
C ASP A 143 -11.88 30.51 -27.84
N CYS A 144 -12.24 29.80 -26.76
CA CYS A 144 -13.37 28.86 -26.74
C CYS A 144 -14.71 29.53 -26.39
N THR A 145 -14.72 30.81 -26.04
CA THR A 145 -15.91 31.57 -25.66
C THR A 145 -16.12 32.75 -26.61
N THR A 146 -17.36 33.05 -26.98
CA THR A 146 -17.71 34.26 -27.73
C THR A 146 -17.65 35.49 -26.81
N PRO A 147 -17.64 36.72 -27.36
CA PRO A 147 -17.72 37.94 -26.56
C PRO A 147 -18.98 38.01 -25.66
N GLU A 148 -20.08 37.35 -26.04
CA GLU A 148 -21.29 37.23 -25.22
C GLU A 148 -21.16 36.19 -24.09
N GLY A 149 -20.07 35.42 -24.06
CA GLY A 149 -19.80 34.38 -23.06
C GLY A 149 -20.34 33.00 -23.43
N ASP A 150 -20.90 32.85 -24.62
CA ASP A 150 -21.35 31.56 -25.14
C ASP A 150 -20.19 30.73 -25.65
N VAL A 151 -20.41 29.42 -25.79
CA VAL A 151 -19.36 28.49 -26.19
C VAL A 151 -19.22 28.48 -27.71
N ASN A 152 -18.01 28.74 -28.22
CA ASN A 152 -17.72 28.71 -29.66
C ASN A 152 -17.54 27.25 -30.16
N PRO A 153 -18.44 26.70 -30.98
CA PRO A 153 -18.36 25.31 -31.42
C PRO A 153 -17.15 25.02 -32.31
N GLN A 154 -16.71 25.98 -33.13
CA GLN A 154 -15.55 25.80 -34.01
C GLN A 154 -14.26 25.72 -33.20
N ALA A 155 -14.11 26.60 -32.21
CA ALA A 155 -12.95 26.57 -31.32
C ALA A 155 -12.88 25.27 -30.52
N ILE A 156 -14.02 24.71 -30.10
CA ILE A 156 -14.09 23.39 -29.46
C ILE A 156 -13.62 22.27 -30.39
N ARG A 157 -14.03 22.29 -31.67
CA ARG A 157 -13.57 21.30 -32.65
C ARG A 157 -12.05 21.35 -32.81
N ASN A 158 -11.51 22.54 -33.05
CA ASN A 158 -10.07 22.76 -33.18
C ASN A 158 -9.33 22.33 -31.89
N LEU A 159 -9.88 22.60 -30.71
CA LEU A 159 -9.30 22.16 -29.44
C LEU A 159 -9.31 20.63 -29.30
N SER A 160 -10.37 19.97 -29.75
CA SER A 160 -10.45 18.51 -29.74
C SER A 160 -9.38 17.89 -30.64
N GLU A 161 -9.16 18.45 -31.82
CA GLU A 161 -8.09 18.04 -32.76
C GLU A 161 -6.70 18.27 -32.14
N ASN A 162 -6.44 19.46 -31.58
CA ASN A 162 -5.20 19.76 -30.87
C ASN A 162 -4.91 18.78 -29.72
N ILE A 163 -5.94 18.31 -29.00
CA ILE A 163 -5.76 17.32 -27.94
C ILE A 163 -5.39 15.95 -28.52
N ASP A 164 -5.94 15.56 -29.67
CA ASP A 164 -5.59 14.31 -30.34
C ASP A 164 -4.16 14.34 -30.91
N ASP A 165 -3.76 15.46 -31.53
CA ASP A 165 -2.39 15.69 -31.98
C ASP A 165 -1.40 15.66 -30.82
N TYR A 166 -1.75 16.26 -29.68
CA TYR A 166 -0.95 16.18 -28.47
C TYR A 166 -0.84 14.74 -27.92
N ILE A 167 -1.89 13.93 -28.07
CA ILE A 167 -1.82 12.49 -27.75
C ILE A 167 -0.84 11.79 -28.71
N GLY A 168 -0.83 12.15 -29.99
CA GLY A 168 0.15 11.72 -30.98
C GLY A 168 1.58 12.04 -30.55
N GLU A 169 1.84 13.28 -30.14
CA GLU A 169 3.15 13.74 -29.67
C GLU A 169 3.60 12.99 -28.40
N LEU A 170 2.70 12.80 -27.43
CA LEU A 170 3.01 12.02 -26.23
C LEU A 170 3.33 10.55 -26.55
N LYS A 171 2.69 9.97 -27.57
CA LYS A 171 3.05 8.61 -28.05
C LYS A 171 4.41 8.60 -28.73
N ALA A 172 4.70 9.58 -29.59
CA ALA A 172 5.97 9.69 -30.30
C ALA A 172 7.16 9.83 -29.33
N THR A 173 6.97 10.57 -28.23
CA THR A 173 7.95 10.72 -27.14
C THR A 173 8.09 9.47 -26.23
N GLY A 174 7.34 8.40 -26.51
CA GLY A 174 7.43 7.13 -25.77
C GLY A 174 6.70 7.12 -24.42
N SER A 175 5.73 8.01 -24.21
CA SER A 175 4.94 8.04 -22.97
C SER A 175 4.05 6.80 -22.84
N SER A 176 3.94 6.25 -21.62
CA SER A 176 3.08 5.09 -21.38
C SER A 176 1.59 5.44 -21.53
N PRO A 177 0.71 4.50 -21.94
CA PRO A 177 -0.73 4.76 -22.05
C PRO A 177 -1.36 5.30 -20.76
N GLY A 178 -0.86 4.86 -19.61
CA GLY A 178 -1.29 5.39 -18.31
C GLY A 178 -0.90 6.86 -18.10
N THR A 179 0.31 7.24 -18.53
CA THR A 179 0.78 8.63 -18.49
C THR A 179 -0.08 9.51 -19.40
N ILE A 180 -0.32 9.08 -20.64
CA ILE A 180 -1.16 9.81 -21.61
C ILE A 180 -2.56 10.03 -21.03
N ASN A 181 -3.17 9.00 -20.44
CA ASN A 181 -4.47 9.13 -19.80
C ASN A 181 -4.49 10.14 -18.64
N VAL A 182 -3.39 10.30 -17.91
CA VAL A 182 -3.26 11.32 -16.86
C VAL A 182 -3.22 12.72 -17.47
N HIS A 183 -2.48 12.93 -18.58
CA HIS A 183 -2.47 14.20 -19.31
C HIS A 183 -3.87 14.55 -19.81
N ILE A 184 -4.56 13.62 -20.48
CA ILE A 184 -5.95 13.80 -20.94
C ILE A 184 -6.87 14.16 -19.77
N SER A 185 -6.73 13.47 -18.63
CA SER A 185 -7.56 13.72 -17.44
C SER A 185 -7.33 15.11 -16.85
N ALA A 186 -6.09 15.60 -16.85
CA ALA A 186 -5.74 16.94 -16.39
C ALA A 186 -6.36 18.02 -17.28
N VAL A 187 -6.23 17.89 -18.61
CA VAL A 187 -6.83 18.82 -19.59
C VAL A 187 -8.35 18.80 -19.50
N LYS A 188 -8.98 17.62 -19.44
CA LYS A 188 -10.44 17.50 -19.24
C LYS A 188 -10.91 18.16 -17.95
N ALA A 189 -10.18 17.99 -16.85
CA ALA A 189 -10.52 18.63 -15.58
C ALA A 189 -10.38 20.16 -15.65
N PHE A 190 -9.35 20.67 -16.34
CA PHE A 190 -9.15 22.10 -16.60
C PHE A 190 -10.31 22.70 -17.39
N LEU A 191 -10.69 22.09 -18.51
CA LEU A 191 -11.80 22.56 -19.34
C LEU A 191 -13.13 22.52 -18.58
N LYS A 192 -13.41 21.40 -17.87
CA LYS A 192 -14.61 21.27 -17.04
C LYS A 192 -14.68 22.31 -15.92
N ALA A 193 -13.56 22.62 -15.26
CA ALA A 193 -13.52 23.65 -14.23
C ALA A 193 -13.80 25.06 -14.79
N ASN A 194 -13.53 25.26 -16.08
CA ASN A 194 -13.83 26.48 -16.83
C ASN A 194 -15.13 26.40 -17.64
N ARG A 195 -16.00 25.42 -17.35
CA ARG A 195 -17.31 25.22 -18.00
C ARG A 195 -17.29 24.94 -19.50
N ILE A 196 -16.15 24.49 -20.03
CA ILE A 196 -16.05 24.01 -21.42
C ILE A 196 -16.24 22.50 -21.44
N ASN A 197 -17.24 22.06 -22.20
CA ASN A 197 -17.48 20.65 -22.47
C ASN A 197 -16.97 20.30 -23.86
N ILE A 198 -16.06 19.33 -23.94
CA ILE A 198 -15.54 18.83 -25.22
C ILE A 198 -16.16 17.46 -25.55
N PRO A 199 -16.29 17.12 -26.84
CA PRO A 199 -16.66 15.78 -27.27
C PRO A 199 -15.75 14.70 -26.68
N GLN A 200 -16.20 13.45 -26.76
CA GLN A 200 -15.45 12.33 -26.21
C GLN A 200 -14.13 12.11 -26.96
N ILE A 201 -13.02 12.56 -26.36
CA ILE A 201 -11.67 12.23 -26.85
C ILE A 201 -11.43 10.71 -26.75
N LEU A 202 -11.01 10.11 -27.85
CA LEU A 202 -10.57 8.72 -27.93
C LEU A 202 -9.31 8.52 -27.09
N LYS A 203 -9.33 7.53 -26.21
CA LYS A 203 -8.19 7.21 -25.35
C LYS A 203 -7.34 6.12 -26.00
N PRO A 204 -6.01 6.16 -25.87
CA PRO A 204 -5.18 5.05 -26.31
C PRO A 204 -5.54 3.78 -25.52
N GLN A 205 -5.61 2.66 -26.23
CA GLN A 205 -5.81 1.36 -25.59
C GLN A 205 -4.67 1.07 -24.61
N ILE A 206 -5.02 0.74 -23.36
CA ILE A 206 -4.04 0.37 -22.35
C ILE A 206 -3.69 -1.10 -22.56
N ARG A 207 -2.52 -1.37 -23.16
CA ARG A 207 -1.95 -2.72 -23.22
C ARG A 207 -1.09 -2.98 -21.99
N ILE A 208 -1.27 -4.13 -21.34
CA ILE A 208 -0.46 -4.53 -20.19
C ILE A 208 0.90 -5.00 -20.71
N MET A 209 1.90 -4.11 -20.69
CA MET A 209 3.28 -4.46 -21.10
C MET A 209 4.06 -5.23 -20.03
N TYR A 210 3.68 -5.08 -18.76
CA TYR A 210 4.41 -5.67 -17.63
C TYR A 210 3.43 -6.31 -16.66
N HIS A 211 3.55 -7.62 -16.48
CA HIS A 211 2.78 -8.36 -15.48
C HIS A 211 3.38 -8.16 -14.09
N ASP A 212 2.61 -7.48 -13.24
CA ASP A 212 2.80 -7.50 -11.78
C ASP A 212 2.35 -8.87 -11.26
N ARG A 213 3.13 -9.47 -10.35
CA ARG A 213 2.73 -10.67 -9.63
C ARG A 213 2.82 -10.53 -8.12
N SER A 214 2.15 -11.43 -7.42
CA SER A 214 2.33 -11.66 -6.00
C SER A 214 3.60 -12.51 -5.75
N PRO A 215 4.35 -12.29 -4.65
CA PRO A 215 5.37 -13.25 -4.22
C PRO A 215 4.73 -14.60 -3.85
N THR A 216 5.46 -15.69 -3.98
CA THR A 216 5.01 -17.00 -3.44
C THR A 216 5.22 -17.04 -1.92
N PRO A 217 4.56 -17.97 -1.19
CA PRO A 217 4.84 -18.19 0.24
C PRO A 217 6.31 -18.47 0.51
N ASP A 218 6.98 -19.28 -0.31
CA ASP A 218 8.41 -19.60 -0.17
C ASP A 218 9.30 -18.39 -0.38
N GLU A 219 9.03 -17.59 -1.42
CA GLU A 219 9.77 -16.35 -1.68
C GLU A 219 9.60 -15.35 -0.52
N LEU A 220 8.39 -15.26 0.04
CA LEU A 220 8.10 -14.37 1.14
C LEU A 220 8.71 -14.85 2.46
N ASN A 221 8.70 -16.16 2.70
CA ASN A 221 9.40 -16.78 3.83
C ASN A 221 10.92 -16.57 3.72
N ASN A 222 11.50 -16.78 2.54
CA ASN A 222 12.90 -16.47 2.28
C ASN A 222 13.21 -14.98 2.49
N LEU A 223 12.32 -14.07 2.07
CA LEU A 223 12.46 -12.63 2.30
C LEU A 223 12.58 -12.27 3.78
N LEU A 224 11.86 -12.99 4.66
CA LEU A 224 11.93 -12.77 6.11
C LEU A 224 13.30 -13.15 6.71
N THR A 225 14.10 -14.01 6.06
CA THR A 225 15.44 -14.38 6.54
C THR A 225 16.42 -13.20 6.44
N TYR A 226 16.27 -12.35 5.43
CA TYR A 226 17.10 -11.16 5.21
C TYR A 226 16.60 -9.90 5.95
N ALA A 227 15.39 -9.96 6.52
CA ALA A 227 14.73 -8.83 7.16
C ALA A 227 15.13 -8.73 8.64
N ASP A 228 15.44 -7.52 9.09
CA ASP A 228 15.52 -7.26 10.54
C ASP A 228 14.14 -7.28 11.21
N LEU A 229 14.09 -7.23 12.55
CA LEU A 229 12.82 -7.33 13.28
C LEU A 229 11.78 -6.29 12.85
N ARG A 230 12.19 -5.03 12.61
CA ARG A 230 11.28 -3.98 12.14
C ARG A 230 10.78 -4.26 10.73
N GLU A 231 11.65 -4.79 9.89
CA GLU A 231 11.36 -5.13 8.50
C GLU A 231 10.45 -6.35 8.39
N LYS A 232 10.62 -7.34 9.28
CA LYS A 232 9.69 -8.46 9.45
C LYS A 232 8.28 -7.95 9.76
N VAL A 233 8.13 -7.03 10.73
CA VAL A 233 6.84 -6.38 11.01
C VAL A 233 6.26 -5.70 9.77
N ILE A 234 7.06 -4.94 9.01
CA ILE A 234 6.57 -4.27 7.79
C ILE A 234 6.05 -5.30 6.78
N ILE A 235 6.81 -6.37 6.53
CA ILE A 235 6.44 -7.39 5.56
C ILE A 235 5.18 -8.13 6.00
N THR A 236 5.15 -8.62 7.24
CA THR A 236 4.04 -9.43 7.75
C THR A 236 2.75 -8.63 7.86
N MET A 237 2.81 -7.38 8.33
CA MET A 237 1.64 -6.51 8.37
C MET A 237 1.06 -6.27 6.97
N LEU A 238 1.90 -6.01 5.95
CA LEU A 238 1.42 -5.77 4.59
C LEU A 238 0.87 -7.04 3.93
N ALA A 239 1.54 -8.17 4.12
CA ALA A 239 1.18 -9.44 3.50
C ALA A 239 -0.04 -10.09 4.16
N LEU A 240 -0.18 -9.98 5.49
CA LEU A 240 -1.21 -10.64 6.28
C LEU A 240 -2.38 -9.73 6.67
N GLY A 241 -2.19 -8.42 6.73
CA GLY A 241 -3.28 -7.45 7.02
C GLY A 241 -3.77 -6.69 5.80
N GLY A 242 -3.18 -6.93 4.63
CA GLY A 242 -3.64 -6.38 3.37
C GLY A 242 -3.55 -4.86 3.25
N PHE A 243 -2.81 -4.13 4.10
CA PHE A 243 -2.81 -2.67 4.11
C PHE A 243 -2.22 -2.03 2.85
N ARG A 244 -2.68 -0.82 2.51
CA ARG A 244 -1.91 0.05 1.60
C ARG A 244 -0.65 0.52 2.34
N VAL A 245 0.47 0.63 1.64
CA VAL A 245 1.74 1.15 2.21
C VAL A 245 1.53 2.46 2.98
N GLY A 246 0.77 3.40 2.41
CA GLY A 246 0.49 4.69 3.06
C GLY A 246 -0.43 4.59 4.28
N THR A 247 -1.26 3.54 4.37
CA THR A 247 -2.10 3.26 5.55
C THR A 247 -1.21 2.76 6.68
N LEU A 248 -0.36 1.75 6.42
CA LEU A 248 0.55 1.20 7.43
C LEU A 248 1.47 2.27 8.05
N CYS A 249 1.94 3.22 7.24
CA CYS A 249 2.74 4.36 7.71
C CYS A 249 2.05 5.27 8.73
N LYS A 250 0.71 5.25 8.79
CA LYS A 250 -0.11 6.12 9.66
C LYS A 250 -0.71 5.38 10.84
N LEU A 251 -0.55 4.06 10.92
CA LEU A 251 -1.03 3.30 12.07
C LEU A 251 -0.22 3.68 13.31
N GLU A 252 -0.91 3.75 14.42
CA GLU A 252 -0.44 4.09 15.77
C GLU A 252 -0.75 2.94 16.73
N TYR A 253 -0.14 2.93 17.91
CA TYR A 253 -0.32 1.86 18.90
C TYR A 253 -1.79 1.62 19.27
N ARG A 254 -2.60 2.69 19.37
CA ARG A 254 -4.05 2.58 19.66
C ARG A 254 -4.81 1.63 18.74
N HIS A 255 -4.36 1.42 17.49
CA HIS A 255 -5.05 0.56 16.52
C HIS A 255 -4.86 -0.93 16.79
N VAL A 256 -3.88 -1.30 17.62
CA VAL A 256 -3.61 -2.71 18.00
C VAL A 256 -3.76 -2.94 19.50
N LYS A 257 -3.78 -1.86 20.30
CA LYS A 257 -3.66 -1.89 21.77
C LYS A 257 -4.62 -2.87 22.43
N HIS A 258 -5.91 -2.76 22.13
CA HIS A 258 -6.96 -3.53 22.80
C HIS A 258 -6.71 -5.04 22.70
N ASP A 259 -6.69 -5.59 21.49
CA ASP A 259 -6.48 -7.02 21.27
C ASP A 259 -5.06 -7.48 21.65
N LEU A 260 -4.05 -6.64 21.43
CA LEU A 260 -2.66 -6.98 21.74
C LEU A 260 -2.44 -7.16 23.24
N GLU A 261 -3.02 -6.29 24.07
CA GLU A 261 -2.92 -6.31 25.53
C GLU A 261 -3.79 -7.42 26.14
N GLN A 262 -4.96 -7.70 25.54
CA GLN A 262 -5.85 -8.79 25.95
C GLN A 262 -5.44 -10.16 25.37
N ASN A 263 -4.36 -10.23 24.58
CA ASN A 263 -3.89 -11.44 23.90
C ASN A 263 -4.93 -12.12 22.99
N ILE A 264 -5.90 -11.35 22.47
CA ILE A 264 -6.88 -11.83 21.50
C ILE A 264 -6.19 -12.06 20.16
N GLN A 265 -6.49 -13.18 19.49
CA GLN A 265 -5.96 -13.52 18.16
C GLN A 265 -7.10 -13.99 17.25
N PRO A 266 -7.03 -13.71 15.93
CA PRO A 266 -6.20 -12.71 15.24
C PRO A 266 -6.40 -11.30 15.80
N ILE A 267 -5.41 -10.40 15.72
CA ILE A 267 -5.58 -9.01 16.20
C ILE A 267 -6.42 -8.23 15.20
N HIS A 268 -7.47 -7.57 15.68
CA HIS A 268 -8.30 -6.63 14.93
C HIS A 268 -7.63 -5.27 14.81
N LEU A 269 -7.77 -4.66 13.64
CA LEU A 269 -7.38 -3.27 13.37
C LEU A 269 -8.52 -2.56 12.65
N HIS A 270 -9.12 -1.60 13.34
CA HIS A 270 -10.02 -0.64 12.71
C HIS A 270 -9.22 0.49 12.04
N VAL A 271 -9.40 0.68 10.73
CA VAL A 271 -8.73 1.74 9.97
C VAL A 271 -9.75 2.82 9.61
N GLU A 272 -9.60 4.01 10.17
CA GLU A 272 -10.56 5.08 9.98
C GLU A 272 -10.44 5.72 8.59
N ALA A 273 -11.55 6.25 8.08
CA ALA A 273 -11.62 6.89 6.78
C ALA A 273 -10.52 7.97 6.58
N GLN A 274 -10.21 8.76 7.61
CA GLN A 274 -9.17 9.80 7.55
C GLN A 274 -7.76 9.28 7.20
N ILE A 275 -7.45 8.03 7.57
CA ILE A 275 -6.19 7.37 7.23
C ILE A 275 -6.20 6.92 5.77
N VAL A 276 -7.35 6.43 5.30
CA VAL A 276 -7.57 5.90 3.95
C VAL A 276 -7.38 6.99 2.90
N LYS A 277 -6.76 6.63 1.77
CA LYS A 277 -6.47 7.56 0.67
C LYS A 277 -7.70 8.32 0.17
N ALA A 278 -8.83 7.61 0.03
CA ALA A 278 -10.07 8.19 -0.50
C ALA A 278 -10.80 9.04 0.55
N LYS A 279 -10.56 8.81 1.85
CA LYS A 279 -11.28 9.44 2.96
C LYS A 279 -12.79 9.22 2.95
N THR A 280 -13.25 8.10 2.38
CA THR A 280 -14.67 7.83 2.17
C THR A 280 -15.22 6.67 3.00
N CYS A 281 -14.39 5.73 3.44
CA CYS A 281 -14.81 4.55 4.18
C CYS A 281 -13.73 4.18 5.18
N ASP A 282 -14.18 3.85 6.39
CA ASP A 282 -13.45 3.04 7.36
C ASP A 282 -13.56 1.55 6.97
N TYR A 283 -12.69 0.72 7.53
CA TYR A 283 -12.77 -0.73 7.35
C TYR A 283 -12.03 -1.45 8.49
N ASP A 284 -12.39 -2.69 8.70
CA ASP A 284 -11.75 -3.57 9.67
C ASP A 284 -10.89 -4.61 8.94
N THR A 285 -9.71 -4.87 9.48
CA THR A 285 -8.83 -5.95 9.01
C THR A 285 -8.17 -6.63 10.19
N PHE A 286 -7.48 -7.73 9.93
CA PHE A 286 -6.89 -8.57 10.97
C PHE A 286 -5.45 -8.93 10.64
N ILE A 287 -4.68 -9.25 11.66
CA ILE A 287 -3.35 -9.81 11.53
C ILE A 287 -3.25 -11.09 12.36
N GLY A 288 -2.75 -12.16 11.73
CA GLY A 288 -2.54 -13.45 12.39
C GLY A 288 -1.36 -13.48 13.37
N ALA A 289 -1.22 -14.61 14.07
CA ALA A 289 -0.23 -14.83 15.12
C ALA A 289 1.22 -14.55 14.70
N GLU A 290 1.58 -14.82 13.43
CA GLU A 290 2.92 -14.55 12.91
C GLU A 290 3.27 -13.05 12.95
N ALA A 291 2.37 -12.20 12.45
CA ALA A 291 2.54 -10.75 12.49
C ALA A 291 2.52 -10.24 13.93
N THR A 292 1.61 -10.77 14.77
CA THR A 292 1.54 -10.45 16.20
C THR A 292 2.86 -10.70 16.90
N LYS A 293 3.49 -11.86 16.68
CA LYS A 293 4.77 -12.23 17.31
C LYS A 293 5.84 -11.20 17.01
N PHE A 294 6.07 -10.90 15.73
CA PHE A 294 7.08 -9.90 15.34
C PHE A 294 6.74 -8.50 15.87
N LEU A 295 5.45 -8.14 15.92
CA LEU A 295 5.01 -6.86 16.45
C LEU A 295 5.30 -6.74 17.96
N LYS A 296 4.99 -7.76 18.76
CA LYS A 296 5.30 -7.80 20.20
C LYS A 296 6.81 -7.69 20.45
N GLU A 297 7.60 -8.49 19.76
CA GLU A 297 9.07 -8.45 19.85
C GLU A 297 9.61 -7.06 19.47
N TYR A 298 9.07 -6.45 18.41
CA TYR A 298 9.46 -5.12 17.96
C TYR A 298 9.13 -4.03 18.97
N LEU A 299 7.94 -4.05 19.57
CA LEU A 299 7.54 -3.09 20.60
C LEU A 299 8.41 -3.25 21.86
N ASN A 300 8.74 -4.49 22.26
CA ASN A 300 9.65 -4.75 23.38
C ASN A 300 11.09 -4.29 23.09
N LEU A 301 11.57 -4.41 21.86
CA LEU A 301 12.84 -3.81 21.45
C LEU A 301 12.81 -2.29 21.56
N ARG A 302 11.71 -1.65 21.17
CA ARG A 302 11.54 -0.19 21.28
C ARG A 302 11.54 0.28 22.74
N LYS A 303 10.81 -0.41 23.62
CA LYS A 303 10.81 -0.12 25.06
C LYS A 303 12.21 -0.20 25.69
N ARG A 304 13.05 -1.12 25.22
CA ARG A 304 14.44 -1.29 25.70
C ARG A 304 15.45 -0.33 25.05
N GLY A 305 15.15 0.19 23.86
CA GLY A 305 16.11 0.94 23.05
C GLY A 305 17.14 0.05 22.34
N SER A 306 18.00 0.68 21.54
CA SER A 306 19.11 0.01 20.85
C SER A 306 20.26 -0.23 21.83
N PRO A 307 20.90 -1.43 21.83
CA PRO A 307 22.10 -1.68 22.64
C PRO A 307 23.21 -0.65 22.39
N SER A 308 23.30 -0.12 21.17
CA SER A 308 24.28 0.88 20.78
C SER A 308 23.97 2.32 21.26
N GLY A 309 22.90 2.54 22.04
CA GLY A 309 22.45 3.86 22.49
C GLY A 309 21.90 4.81 21.41
N LYS A 310 22.01 4.44 20.12
CA LYS A 310 21.56 5.26 18.98
C LYS A 310 20.06 5.55 19.01
N ILE A 311 19.27 4.59 19.46
CA ILE A 311 17.83 4.72 19.66
C ILE A 311 17.60 4.60 21.16
N PRO A 312 17.13 5.65 21.84
CA PRO A 312 16.85 5.57 23.26
C PRO A 312 15.63 4.66 23.52
N PRO A 313 15.52 4.10 24.74
CA PRO A 313 14.26 3.55 25.25
C PRO A 313 13.11 4.54 25.03
N GLU A 314 11.93 4.02 24.67
CA GLU A 314 10.74 4.84 24.46
C GLU A 314 9.51 4.27 25.18
N THR A 315 8.70 5.18 25.75
CA THR A 315 7.39 4.84 26.31
C THR A 315 6.36 4.79 25.18
N ILE A 316 5.72 3.63 25.01
CA ILE A 316 4.69 3.44 24.00
C ILE A 316 3.36 3.93 24.54
N ILE A 317 2.83 4.99 23.94
CA ILE A 317 1.49 5.54 24.20
C ILE A 317 0.61 5.42 22.96
N ASP A 318 -0.69 5.68 23.11
CA ASP A 318 -1.72 5.48 22.07
C ASP A 318 -1.40 6.15 20.72
N THR A 319 -0.84 7.36 20.74
CA THR A 319 -0.44 8.15 19.55
C THR A 319 0.94 7.80 19.00
N THR A 320 1.65 6.87 19.63
CA THR A 320 2.97 6.44 19.18
C THR A 320 2.83 5.74 17.83
N PRO A 321 3.63 6.11 16.80
CA PRO A 321 3.57 5.45 15.50
C PRO A 321 3.88 3.96 15.67
N LEU A 322 3.05 3.11 15.05
CA LEU A 322 3.18 1.65 15.17
C LEU A 322 4.52 1.18 14.63
N ILE A 323 5.02 1.81 13.56
CA ILE A 323 6.34 1.56 12.98
C ILE A 323 7.10 2.89 12.83
N ARG A 324 8.23 3.02 13.53
CA ARG A 324 9.06 4.24 13.50
C ARG A 324 10.18 4.19 12.46
N THR A 325 10.67 5.39 12.11
CA THR A 325 11.91 5.57 11.35
C THR A 325 13.15 5.29 12.22
N LYS A 326 14.22 4.84 11.57
CA LYS A 326 15.55 4.64 12.18
C LYS A 326 16.40 5.92 12.20
N SER A 327 15.99 6.94 11.45
CA SER A 327 16.82 8.13 11.19
C SER A 327 16.76 9.20 12.28
N HIS A 328 15.78 9.15 13.17
CA HIS A 328 15.57 10.15 14.21
C HIS A 328 15.63 9.45 15.57
N ARG A 329 16.07 10.16 16.63
CA ARG A 329 16.02 9.66 18.01
C ARG A 329 14.58 9.57 18.51
N GLU A 330 13.79 10.60 18.23
CA GLU A 330 12.35 10.64 18.49
C GLU A 330 11.56 9.65 17.63
N PRO A 331 10.47 9.07 18.16
CA PRO A 331 9.61 8.17 17.42
C PRO A 331 8.80 8.93 16.36
N LYS A 332 9.29 8.94 15.12
CA LYS A 332 8.59 9.50 13.95
C LYS A 332 8.10 8.39 13.02
N PRO A 333 6.90 8.50 12.42
CA PRO A 333 6.37 7.49 11.51
C PRO A 333 7.24 7.35 10.25
N LEU A 334 7.19 6.19 9.62
CA LEU A 334 7.79 5.98 8.30
C LEU A 334 7.03 6.75 7.22
N THR A 335 7.76 7.34 6.28
CA THR A 335 7.13 7.84 5.05
C THR A 335 6.89 6.70 4.06
N ARG A 336 5.90 6.86 3.18
CA ARG A 336 5.63 5.90 2.09
C ARG A 336 6.88 5.59 1.26
N ASP A 337 7.70 6.59 0.97
CA ASP A 337 8.90 6.42 0.17
C ASP A 337 10.00 5.69 0.94
N GLN A 338 10.15 5.96 2.24
CA GLN A 338 11.06 5.19 3.11
C GLN A 338 10.66 3.73 3.15
N LEU A 339 9.38 3.43 3.37
CA LEU A 339 8.87 2.07 3.42
C LEU A 339 9.03 1.35 2.07
N SER A 340 8.73 2.04 0.96
CA SER A 340 8.93 1.49 -0.39
C SER A 340 10.40 1.16 -0.67
N ARG A 341 11.34 2.01 -0.21
CA ARG A 341 12.78 1.76 -0.31
C ARG A 341 13.23 0.57 0.54
N VAL A 342 12.69 0.43 1.76
CA VAL A 342 12.96 -0.72 2.63
C VAL A 342 12.57 -2.03 1.94
N ILE A 343 11.34 -2.12 1.43
CA ILE A 343 10.86 -3.32 0.74
C ILE A 343 11.69 -3.61 -0.51
N ARG A 344 11.94 -2.60 -1.35
CA ARG A 344 12.74 -2.78 -2.57
C ARG A 344 14.13 -3.32 -2.26
N ARG A 345 14.80 -2.76 -1.25
CA ARG A 345 16.12 -3.23 -0.80
C ARG A 345 16.06 -4.70 -0.36
N LEU A 346 15.00 -5.11 0.34
CA LEU A 346 14.83 -6.51 0.76
C LEU A 346 14.61 -7.43 -0.44
N TYR A 347 13.80 -7.03 -1.42
CA TYR A 347 13.63 -7.81 -2.65
C TYR A 347 14.93 -7.96 -3.43
N THR A 348 15.76 -6.92 -3.50
CA THR A 348 17.09 -7.03 -4.14
C THR A 348 17.99 -7.98 -3.37
N LYS A 349 18.02 -7.89 -2.03
CA LYS A 349 18.82 -8.80 -1.19
C LYS A 349 18.39 -10.27 -1.30
N ALA A 350 17.10 -10.52 -1.43
CA ALA A 350 16.54 -11.86 -1.59
C ALA A 350 16.58 -12.38 -3.04
N GLY A 351 17.21 -11.65 -3.97
CA GLY A 351 17.30 -12.05 -5.38
C GLY A 351 15.98 -12.01 -6.17
N LEU A 352 14.91 -11.45 -5.59
CA LEU A 352 13.58 -11.38 -6.23
C LEU A 352 13.49 -10.31 -7.32
N ILE A 353 14.36 -9.30 -7.25
CA ILE A 353 14.54 -8.28 -8.28
C ILE A 353 16.02 -8.07 -8.54
N PRO A 354 16.41 -7.75 -9.79
CA PRO A 354 17.80 -7.48 -10.10
C PRO A 354 18.29 -6.21 -9.39
N SER A 355 19.59 -6.19 -9.07
CA SER A 355 20.28 -5.02 -8.52
C SER A 355 20.33 -3.86 -9.51
N THR A 356 20.28 -4.16 -10.81
CA THR A 356 20.28 -3.14 -11.86
C THR A 356 18.95 -2.40 -11.92
N PRO A 357 18.98 -1.06 -12.11
CA PRO A 357 17.76 -0.28 -12.31
C PRO A 357 17.03 -0.73 -13.57
N GLN A 358 15.81 -1.23 -13.41
CA GLN A 358 14.90 -1.52 -14.50
C GLN A 358 13.73 -0.55 -14.50
N LYS A 359 13.16 -0.28 -15.68
CA LYS A 359 11.96 0.57 -15.84
C LYS A 359 10.81 0.05 -14.97
N ARG A 360 10.59 -1.26 -14.91
CA ARG A 360 9.48 -1.91 -14.20
C ARG A 360 9.92 -3.27 -13.64
N TYR A 361 9.61 -3.53 -12.37
CA TYR A 361 9.80 -4.83 -11.71
C TYR A 361 8.50 -5.64 -11.68
N SER A 362 8.62 -6.97 -11.72
CA SER A 362 7.50 -7.94 -11.56
C SER A 362 6.94 -7.95 -10.13
N ILE A 363 7.80 -7.75 -9.13
CA ILE A 363 7.44 -7.63 -7.71
C ILE A 363 7.71 -6.20 -7.21
N ARG A 364 6.78 -5.66 -6.42
CA ARG A 364 6.80 -4.29 -5.88
C ARG A 364 6.23 -4.25 -4.46
N PRO A 365 6.36 -3.12 -3.73
CA PRO A 365 5.69 -2.97 -2.43
C PRO A 365 4.19 -3.28 -2.45
N HIS A 366 3.51 -3.06 -3.57
CA HIS A 366 2.09 -3.42 -3.72
C HIS A 366 1.84 -4.92 -3.88
N SER A 367 2.85 -5.70 -4.31
CA SER A 367 2.76 -7.16 -4.44
C SER A 367 2.49 -7.86 -3.12
N LEU A 368 2.94 -7.31 -1.98
CA LEU A 368 2.58 -7.84 -0.64
C LEU A 368 1.07 -7.71 -0.37
N ARG A 369 0.46 -6.59 -0.77
CA ARG A 369 -0.99 -6.44 -0.68
C ARG A 369 -1.73 -7.35 -1.68
N LYS A 370 -1.10 -7.66 -2.82
CA LYS A 370 -1.64 -8.65 -3.77
C LYS A 370 -1.55 -10.08 -3.21
N TYR A 371 -0.51 -10.40 -2.43
CA TYR A 371 -0.38 -11.67 -1.68
C TYR A 371 -1.58 -11.90 -0.79
N PHE A 372 -1.91 -10.92 0.06
CA PHE A 372 -3.10 -10.97 0.92
C PHE A 372 -4.35 -11.42 0.16
N LYS A 373 -4.68 -10.71 -0.92
CA LYS A 373 -5.86 -11.00 -1.74
C LYS A 373 -5.79 -12.37 -2.40
N THR A 374 -4.64 -12.68 -3.02
CA THR A 374 -4.45 -13.91 -3.81
C THR A 374 -4.55 -15.14 -2.91
N GLN A 375 -3.89 -15.11 -1.74
CA GLN A 375 -3.89 -16.22 -0.80
C GLN A 375 -5.25 -16.42 -0.14
N LEU A 376 -5.92 -15.35 0.33
CA LEU A 376 -7.26 -15.51 0.91
C LEU A 376 -8.28 -16.03 -0.11
N THR A 377 -8.17 -15.59 -1.37
CA THR A 377 -9.03 -16.11 -2.44
C THR A 377 -8.75 -17.60 -2.67
N ALA A 378 -7.48 -18.01 -2.72
CA ALA A 378 -7.09 -19.41 -2.87
C ALA A 378 -7.51 -20.29 -1.67
N LEU A 379 -7.62 -19.70 -0.47
CA LEU A 379 -8.09 -20.33 0.76
C LEU A 379 -9.63 -20.33 0.88
N GLY A 380 -10.36 -19.87 -0.13
CA GLY A 380 -11.83 -19.93 -0.18
C GLY A 380 -12.54 -18.80 0.58
N THR A 381 -11.84 -17.76 1.01
CA THR A 381 -12.50 -16.61 1.65
C THR A 381 -13.34 -15.85 0.62
N PRO A 382 -14.62 -15.53 0.88
CA PRO A 382 -15.45 -14.86 -0.10
C PRO A 382 -14.91 -13.47 -0.44
N ARG A 383 -14.97 -13.12 -1.73
CA ARG A 383 -14.30 -11.94 -2.29
C ARG A 383 -14.74 -10.64 -1.60
N GLU A 384 -16.01 -10.49 -1.27
CA GLU A 384 -16.56 -9.26 -0.68
C GLU A 384 -15.92 -8.94 0.68
N TYR A 385 -15.70 -9.96 1.52
CA TYR A 385 -14.99 -9.81 2.79
C TYR A 385 -13.52 -9.43 2.57
N ILE A 386 -12.85 -10.02 1.58
CA ILE A 386 -11.46 -9.65 1.24
C ILE A 386 -11.40 -8.18 0.78
N GLU A 387 -12.30 -7.75 -0.10
CA GLU A 387 -12.34 -6.38 -0.60
C GLU A 387 -12.67 -5.39 0.54
N TYR A 388 -13.55 -5.77 1.48
CA TYR A 388 -13.82 -5.02 2.72
C TYR A 388 -12.56 -4.89 3.59
N MET A 389 -11.89 -6.00 3.93
CA MET A 389 -10.65 -5.99 4.72
C MET A 389 -9.51 -5.20 4.06
N MET A 390 -9.58 -5.03 2.74
CA MET A 390 -8.65 -4.20 1.99
C MET A 390 -9.05 -2.71 1.98
N GLY A 391 -10.24 -2.34 2.45
CA GLY A 391 -10.77 -0.98 2.35
C GLY A 391 -11.03 -0.57 0.90
N HIS A 392 -11.69 -1.47 0.16
CA HIS A 392 -12.29 -1.18 -1.13
C HIS A 392 -13.77 -0.86 -0.95
N LYS A 393 -14.32 -0.05 -1.87
CA LYS A 393 -15.75 0.23 -1.88
C LYS A 393 -16.50 -1.05 -2.25
N ILE A 394 -17.27 -1.57 -1.31
CA ILE A 394 -18.18 -2.70 -1.51
C ILE A 394 -19.48 -2.22 -2.17
N SER A 395 -20.23 -3.16 -2.73
CA SER A 395 -21.57 -2.88 -3.28
C SER A 395 -22.47 -2.30 -2.20
N THR A 396 -23.32 -1.33 -2.55
CA THR A 396 -24.27 -0.70 -1.61
C THR A 396 -25.20 -1.71 -0.95
N TYR A 397 -25.45 -2.85 -1.61
CA TYR A 397 -26.39 -3.87 -1.16
C TYR A 397 -25.80 -4.89 -0.18
N HIS A 398 -24.48 -4.91 0.02
CA HIS A 398 -23.84 -5.87 0.91
C HIS A 398 -23.07 -5.13 2.00
N ASP A 399 -23.72 -4.91 3.15
CA ASP A 399 -23.10 -4.25 4.29
C ASP A 399 -22.33 -5.26 5.15
N VAL A 400 -21.10 -5.55 4.71
CA VAL A 400 -20.17 -6.45 5.41
C VAL A 400 -19.98 -6.06 6.87
N LYS A 401 -20.02 -4.75 7.18
CA LYS A 401 -19.76 -4.20 8.51
C LYS A 401 -20.82 -4.62 9.52
N MET A 402 -22.08 -4.81 9.09
CA MET A 402 -23.17 -5.22 9.98
C MET A 402 -23.00 -6.63 10.54
N ASN A 403 -22.21 -7.50 9.91
CA ASN A 403 -21.96 -8.85 10.42
C ASN A 403 -21.17 -8.87 11.74
N GLY A 404 -20.55 -7.74 12.12
CA GLY A 404 -19.81 -7.60 13.37
C GLY A 404 -18.36 -8.06 13.31
N ILE A 405 -17.55 -7.54 14.24
CA ILE A 405 -16.09 -7.73 14.27
C ILE A 405 -15.73 -9.20 14.47
N GLU A 406 -16.40 -9.89 15.40
CA GLU A 406 -16.09 -11.28 15.74
C GLU A 406 -16.41 -12.25 14.61
N TYR A 407 -17.49 -12.01 13.85
CA TYR A 407 -17.78 -12.78 12.65
C TYR A 407 -16.66 -12.64 11.61
N LEU A 408 -16.22 -11.42 11.33
CA LEU A 408 -15.12 -11.16 10.40
C LEU A 408 -13.79 -11.73 10.91
N ARG A 409 -13.56 -11.69 12.22
CA ARG A 409 -12.41 -12.30 12.89
C ARG A 409 -12.39 -13.81 12.66
N ASN A 410 -13.54 -14.47 12.82
CA ASN A 410 -13.68 -15.91 12.60
C ASN A 410 -13.44 -16.29 11.14
N ILE A 411 -13.96 -15.51 10.17
CA ILE A 411 -13.67 -15.71 8.75
C ILE A 411 -12.16 -15.62 8.49
N TYR A 412 -11.50 -14.59 9.01
CA TYR A 412 -10.06 -14.44 8.85
C TYR A 412 -9.30 -15.61 9.50
N ALA A 413 -9.66 -15.98 10.72
CA ALA A 413 -9.01 -17.05 11.47
C ALA A 413 -9.13 -18.40 10.74
N ALA A 414 -10.32 -18.73 10.24
CA ALA A 414 -10.61 -19.96 9.51
C ALA A 414 -9.84 -20.08 8.18
N SER A 415 -9.41 -18.95 7.58
CA SER A 415 -8.58 -18.99 6.39
C SER A 415 -7.19 -19.59 6.64
N HIS A 416 -6.68 -19.54 7.88
CA HIS A 416 -5.32 -19.93 8.25
C HIS A 416 -4.24 -19.27 7.36
N LEU A 417 -4.44 -17.99 7.01
CA LEU A 417 -3.48 -17.22 6.22
C LEU A 417 -2.13 -17.13 6.94
N SER A 418 -1.06 -17.55 6.26
CA SER A 418 0.31 -17.63 6.78
C SER A 418 1.32 -17.26 5.70
N ILE A 419 2.49 -16.74 6.12
CA ILE A 419 3.65 -16.57 5.21
C ILE A 419 4.46 -17.85 5.18
N LYS A 420 4.66 -18.49 6.34
CA LYS A 420 5.35 -19.76 6.40
C LYS A 420 4.66 -20.73 5.45
N PRO A 421 5.40 -21.36 4.52
CA PRO A 421 4.81 -22.39 3.69
C PRO A 421 4.20 -23.42 4.62
N ARG A 422 2.99 -23.88 4.30
CA ARG A 422 2.52 -25.12 4.91
C ARG A 422 3.63 -26.11 4.61
N THR A 423 4.25 -26.68 5.64
CA THR A 423 5.11 -27.84 5.47
C THR A 423 4.31 -28.74 4.55
N GLN A 424 4.76 -28.93 3.31
CA GLN A 424 4.26 -30.05 2.54
C GLN A 424 4.52 -31.20 3.49
N ILE A 425 3.44 -31.79 4.00
CA ILE A 425 3.54 -32.91 4.92
C ILE A 425 4.42 -33.88 4.18
N ASP A 426 5.64 -34.05 4.68
CA ASP A 426 6.62 -34.88 4.02
C ASP A 426 6.01 -36.27 4.01
N ARG A 427 5.63 -36.75 2.82
CA ARG A 427 4.86 -37.98 2.68
C ARG A 427 5.59 -39.13 3.37
N ALA A 428 6.93 -39.12 3.31
CA ALA A 428 7.78 -40.03 4.04
C ALA A 428 7.59 -39.90 5.56
N SER A 429 7.70 -38.70 6.14
CA SER A 429 7.44 -38.46 7.57
C SER A 429 6.05 -38.92 8.04
N MET A 430 5.00 -38.71 7.25
CA MET A 430 3.65 -39.20 7.59
C MET A 430 3.55 -40.73 7.55
N LEU A 431 4.15 -41.37 6.55
CA LEU A 431 4.24 -42.82 6.47
C LEU A 431 5.08 -43.40 7.63
N LYS A 432 6.16 -42.72 8.03
CA LYS A 432 6.98 -43.10 9.20
C LYS A 432 6.15 -43.08 10.49
N GLU A 433 5.34 -42.05 10.70
CA GLU A 433 4.44 -41.97 11.85
C GLU A 433 3.34 -43.04 11.83
N MET A 434 2.74 -43.31 10.66
CA MET A 434 1.76 -44.40 10.51
C MET A 434 2.38 -45.77 10.84
N ILE A 435 3.57 -46.06 10.30
CA ILE A 435 4.29 -47.31 10.57
C ILE A 435 4.65 -47.43 12.05
N ARG A 436 5.05 -46.32 12.71
CA ARG A 436 5.27 -46.28 14.16
C ARG A 436 4.00 -46.54 14.96
N SER A 437 2.87 -46.00 14.53
CA SER A 437 1.58 -46.24 15.20
C SER A 437 1.12 -47.71 15.12
N LEU A 438 1.53 -48.43 14.07
CA LEU A 438 1.35 -49.89 13.93
C LEU A 438 2.39 -50.71 14.70
N GLY A 439 3.29 -50.07 15.48
CA GLY A 439 4.30 -50.73 16.30
C GLY A 439 5.61 -51.08 15.59
N TYR A 440 5.82 -50.61 14.37
CA TYR A 440 7.01 -50.94 13.57
C TYR A 440 8.02 -49.77 13.50
N ASN A 441 9.30 -50.11 13.31
CA ASN A 441 10.35 -49.10 13.13
C ASN A 441 10.61 -48.85 11.63
N PRO A 442 10.29 -47.66 11.10
CA PRO A 442 10.43 -47.36 9.68
C PRO A 442 11.88 -47.35 9.19
N ASP A 443 12.85 -47.00 10.03
CA ASP A 443 14.25 -46.92 9.63
C ASP A 443 14.84 -48.32 9.39
N LYS A 444 14.35 -49.33 10.12
CA LYS A 444 14.71 -50.74 9.87
C LYS A 444 14.22 -51.23 8.51
N ILE A 445 13.07 -50.74 8.04
CA ILE A 445 12.50 -51.13 6.73
C ILE A 445 13.39 -50.57 5.62
N LEU A 446 13.71 -49.27 5.71
CA LEU A 446 14.57 -48.58 4.76
C LEU A 446 15.96 -49.21 4.67
N VAL A 447 16.55 -49.59 5.81
CA VAL A 447 17.86 -50.28 5.86
C VAL A 447 17.78 -51.71 5.31
N LYS A 448 16.72 -52.46 5.62
CA LYS A 448 16.56 -53.84 5.16
C LYS A 448 16.43 -53.92 3.64
N GLU A 449 15.65 -53.04 3.01
CA GLU A 449 15.54 -52.99 1.55
C GLU A 449 16.82 -52.48 0.88
N ALA A 450 17.51 -51.50 1.48
CA ALA A 450 18.82 -51.05 0.97
C ALA A 450 19.90 -52.15 0.98
N LEU A 451 19.80 -53.11 1.90
CA LEU A 451 20.69 -54.27 1.98
C LEU A 451 20.31 -55.40 1.00
N VAL A 452 19.04 -55.50 0.61
CA VAL A 452 18.54 -56.54 -0.31
C VAL A 452 18.83 -56.20 -1.77
N GLU A 453 18.93 -54.91 -2.13
CA GLU A 453 19.25 -54.47 -3.50
C GLU A 453 20.43 -53.47 -3.56
N PRO A 454 21.69 -53.89 -3.31
CA PRO A 454 22.85 -52.99 -3.27
C PRO A 454 23.30 -52.44 -4.65
N HIS A 455 22.77 -52.94 -5.77
CA HIS A 455 23.29 -52.66 -7.12
C HIS A 455 22.23 -52.29 -8.16
N ARG A 456 21.26 -51.42 -7.82
CA ARG A 456 20.34 -50.89 -8.83
C ARG A 456 20.99 -49.74 -9.60
N THR A 457 21.61 -50.03 -10.74
CA THR A 457 21.96 -49.01 -11.74
C THR A 457 20.66 -48.48 -12.34
N ILE A 458 20.31 -47.23 -12.04
CA ILE A 458 19.06 -46.59 -12.48
C ILE A 458 19.22 -46.17 -13.97
N CYS A 459 18.69 -46.97 -14.89
CA CYS A 459 18.69 -46.68 -16.33
C CYS A 459 17.41 -45.97 -16.84
N GLU A 460 16.47 -45.61 -15.97
CA GLU A 460 15.28 -44.81 -16.32
C GLU A 460 15.19 -43.59 -15.39
N ARG A 461 14.69 -42.46 -15.91
CA ARG A 461 14.60 -41.12 -15.28
C ARG A 461 14.92 -41.10 -13.77
N PRO A 462 15.92 -40.31 -13.31
CA PRO A 462 16.40 -40.37 -11.94
C PRO A 462 15.25 -40.10 -10.96
N ILE A 463 14.75 -41.16 -10.34
CA ILE A 463 13.81 -41.08 -9.22
C ILE A 463 14.57 -40.40 -8.09
N THR A 464 14.03 -39.32 -7.56
CA THR A 464 14.69 -38.63 -6.45
C THR A 464 14.74 -39.55 -5.24
N PRO A 465 15.79 -39.52 -4.40
CA PRO A 465 15.91 -40.40 -3.22
C PRO A 465 14.67 -40.37 -2.32
N LYS A 466 14.00 -39.21 -2.23
CA LYS A 466 12.74 -39.01 -1.50
C LYS A 466 11.55 -39.77 -2.09
N GLU A 467 11.42 -39.83 -3.41
CA GLU A 467 10.33 -40.57 -4.05
C GLU A 467 10.47 -42.08 -3.86
N ASN A 468 11.71 -42.57 -3.83
CA ASN A 468 11.99 -43.97 -3.53
C ASN A 468 11.65 -44.31 -2.07
N GLU A 469 12.03 -43.45 -1.13
CA GLU A 469 11.70 -43.60 0.30
C GLU A 469 10.17 -43.67 0.52
N VAL A 470 9.41 -42.80 -0.15
CA VAL A 470 7.93 -42.80 -0.08
C VAL A 470 7.35 -44.11 -0.65
N LYS A 471 7.89 -44.61 -1.76
CA LYS A 471 7.40 -45.84 -2.41
C LYS A 471 7.63 -47.08 -1.52
N LEU A 472 8.81 -47.18 -0.92
CA LEU A 472 9.18 -48.28 -0.02
C LEU A 472 8.28 -48.30 1.23
N LEU A 473 8.17 -47.15 1.91
CA LEU A 473 7.32 -47.03 3.11
C LEU A 473 5.83 -47.30 2.78
N SER A 474 5.36 -46.87 1.60
CA SER A 474 3.98 -47.13 1.18
C SER A 474 3.70 -48.61 0.91
N ASN A 475 4.64 -49.32 0.27
CA ASN A 475 4.50 -50.75 0.03
C ASN A 475 4.57 -51.56 1.33
N ALA A 476 5.49 -51.22 2.22
CA ALA A 476 5.60 -51.86 3.54
C ALA A 476 4.31 -51.68 4.35
N LEU A 477 3.73 -50.48 4.35
CA LEU A 477 2.45 -50.21 5.03
C LEU A 477 1.31 -51.07 4.47
N LYS A 478 1.21 -51.25 3.14
CA LYS A 478 0.17 -52.10 2.52
C LYS A 478 0.30 -53.56 2.93
N GLU A 479 1.52 -54.10 2.95
CA GLU A 479 1.77 -55.47 3.38
C GLU A 479 1.46 -55.67 4.87
N MET A 480 1.76 -54.68 5.70
CA MET A 480 1.40 -54.70 7.13
C MET A 480 -0.11 -54.70 7.34
N MET A 481 -0.85 -53.82 6.67
CA MET A 481 -2.32 -53.79 6.73
C MET A 481 -2.95 -55.10 6.24
N LYS A 482 -2.38 -55.70 5.18
CA LYS A 482 -2.84 -57.00 4.67
C LYS A 482 -2.66 -58.11 5.70
N LYS A 483 -1.52 -58.17 6.40
CA LYS A 483 -1.28 -59.16 7.47
C LYS A 483 -2.23 -58.97 8.66
N GLU A 484 -2.50 -57.74 9.04
CA GLU A 484 -3.40 -57.43 10.15
C GLU A 484 -4.86 -57.83 9.83
N LEU A 485 -5.30 -57.59 8.59
CA LEU A 485 -6.60 -58.06 8.09
C LEU A 485 -6.69 -59.60 8.05
N LEU A 486 -5.62 -60.30 7.64
CA LEU A 486 -5.59 -61.77 7.67
C LEU A 486 -5.61 -62.34 9.09
N ASN A 487 -4.94 -61.70 10.06
CA ASN A 487 -4.92 -62.13 11.46
C ASN A 487 -6.24 -61.88 12.21
N THR A 488 -7.07 -60.95 11.73
CA THR A 488 -8.41 -60.71 12.28
C THR A 488 -9.47 -61.67 11.73
N MET A 489 -9.15 -62.41 10.67
CA MET A 489 -10.05 -63.37 10.01
C MET A 489 -9.89 -64.83 10.44
N THR A 490 -8.92 -65.16 11.30
CA THR A 490 -8.77 -66.52 11.86
C THR A 490 -9.59 -66.69 13.15
N PRO A 491 -10.52 -67.67 13.25
CA PRO A 491 -11.36 -67.85 14.44
C PRO A 491 -10.53 -68.34 15.63
N LYS A 492 -10.77 -67.77 16.82
CA LYS A 492 -10.27 -68.29 18.09
C LYS A 492 -10.96 -69.63 18.41
N GLU A 493 -10.20 -70.72 18.42
CA GLU A 493 -10.61 -72.00 19.00
C GLU A 493 -11.03 -71.82 20.46
N THR A 494 -12.24 -72.25 20.80
CA THR A 494 -12.71 -72.36 22.19
C THR A 494 -12.75 -73.84 22.56
N GLN A 495 -11.82 -74.25 23.41
CA GLN A 495 -11.87 -75.51 24.15
C GLN A 495 -13.05 -75.44 25.13
N THR A 496 -14.09 -76.25 24.89
CA THR A 496 -15.11 -76.57 25.89
C THR A 496 -14.72 -77.86 26.60
N VAL A 497 -14.34 -77.73 27.87
CA VAL A 497 -14.21 -78.82 28.85
C VAL A 497 -15.62 -79.38 29.11
N TYR A 498 -15.83 -80.67 28.84
CA TYR A 498 -17.05 -81.39 29.19
C TYR A 498 -16.90 -81.99 30.61
N GLU A 499 -17.81 -81.64 31.50
CA GLU A 499 -18.03 -82.25 32.81
C GLU A 499 -19.14 -83.31 32.68
N PRO A 500 -19.01 -84.53 33.25
CA PRO A 500 -19.99 -85.58 33.06
C PRO A 500 -21.10 -85.50 34.12
N LEU A 501 -22.36 -85.55 33.68
CA LEU A 501 -23.52 -85.79 34.55
C LEU A 501 -23.91 -87.27 34.45
N GLU A 502 -23.67 -88.00 35.54
CA GLU A 502 -24.31 -89.28 35.83
C GLU A 502 -25.81 -89.06 36.11
N THR A 503 -26.69 -89.91 35.55
CA THR A 503 -27.40 -90.98 36.27
C THR A 503 -28.70 -91.41 35.58
N HIS A 504 -28.86 -92.73 35.50
CA HIS A 504 -30.07 -93.56 35.65
C HIS A 504 -31.34 -93.24 34.83
N ILE A 505 -31.65 -94.09 33.84
CA ILE A 505 -32.54 -95.29 33.93
C ILE A 505 -32.39 -96.10 32.63
#